data_AF-A0A7K4CIY7-F1
#
_entry.id   AF-A0A7K4CIY7-F1
#
_cell.length_a   1.000
_cell.length_b   1.000
_cell.length_c   1.000
_cell.angle_alpha   90.00
_cell.angle_beta   90.00
_cell.angle_gamma   90.00
#
_symmetry.space_group_name_H-M   'P 1'
#
loop_
_entity.id
_entity.type
_entity.pdbx_description
1 polymer ?
#
loop_
_entity_poly.entity_id
_entity_poly.type
_entity_poly.pdbx_seq_one_letter_code
_entity_poly.pdbx_strand_id
1 'polypeptide(L)'
;MKRSKGSSLATGRLCSCKPNAQQIPKRGDEGKAIRKLFKAAPGKKIVKADFSAIELRIMAYLSGDETMIKALQEGQDLHKLTASRVAGLPQEQVTDAQRQAAIRNLCNASDLHIHSP
;
A
#
# COMPACT_ATOMS: atom_id res chain seq x y z
N MET A 1 -34.46 12.78 9.61
CA MET A 1 -33.63 11.63 9.18
C MET A 1 -32.90 12.02 7.88
N LYS A 2 -31.67 12.54 7.95
CA LYS A 2 -30.91 12.96 6.75
C LYS A 2 -30.12 11.76 6.21
N ARG A 3 -30.41 11.37 4.97
CA ARG A 3 -29.82 10.22 4.25
C ARG A 3 -28.30 10.27 4.32
N SER A 4 -27.68 9.16 4.73
CA SER A 4 -26.23 8.96 4.66
C SER A 4 -25.81 9.02 3.19
N LYS A 5 -24.84 9.89 2.87
CA LYS A 5 -24.26 9.94 1.54
C LYS A 5 -23.52 8.61 1.30
N GLY A 6 -24.02 7.81 0.36
CA GLY A 6 -23.30 6.64 -0.15
C GLY A 6 -21.92 7.05 -0.64
N SER A 7 -20.90 6.25 -0.32
CA SER A 7 -19.51 6.50 -0.67
C SER A 7 -19.35 6.61 -2.19
N SER A 8 -18.90 7.75 -2.68
CA SER A 8 -18.76 8.04 -4.12
C SER A 8 -17.46 7.50 -4.73
N LEU A 9 -17.03 6.29 -4.38
CA LEU A 9 -15.79 5.68 -4.89
C LEU A 9 -16.08 4.41 -5.68
N ALA A 10 -15.68 4.37 -6.95
CA ALA A 10 -15.87 3.24 -7.85
C ALA A 10 -15.23 1.93 -7.35
N THR A 11 -14.18 2.03 -6.52
CA THR A 11 -13.43 0.88 -5.98
C THR A 11 -14.00 0.34 -4.67
N GLY A 12 -15.07 0.92 -4.14
CA GLY A 12 -15.69 0.47 -2.87
C GLY A 12 -14.89 0.81 -1.61
N ARG A 13 -13.78 1.58 -1.72
CA ARG A 13 -13.04 2.07 -0.55
C ARG A 13 -13.93 3.03 0.27
N LEU A 14 -13.76 3.01 1.60
CA LEU A 14 -14.36 4.03 2.46
C LEU A 14 -13.79 5.41 2.11
N CYS A 15 -14.57 6.47 2.30
CA CYS A 15 -14.13 7.86 2.13
C CYS A 15 -14.40 8.70 3.37
N SER A 16 -13.50 9.63 3.69
CA SER A 16 -13.66 10.62 4.75
C SER A 16 -13.80 12.02 4.15
N CYS A 17 -14.82 12.76 4.58
CA CYS A 17 -15.02 14.15 4.17
C CYS A 17 -15.33 15.04 5.38
N LYS A 18 -14.79 16.26 5.37
CA LYS A 18 -15.08 17.34 6.34
C LYS A 18 -14.96 16.92 7.84
N PRO A 19 -13.75 16.73 8.38
CA PRO A 19 -12.43 16.81 7.74
C PRO A 19 -12.03 15.49 7.06
N ASN A 20 -11.13 15.54 6.07
CA ASN A 20 -10.60 14.33 5.44
C ASN A 20 -9.46 13.73 6.27
N ALA A 21 -9.77 12.73 7.10
CA ALA A 21 -8.78 12.06 7.92
C ALA A 21 -7.88 11.07 7.13
N GLN A 22 -8.26 10.72 5.90
CA GLN A 22 -7.51 9.74 5.09
C GLN A 22 -6.25 10.32 4.47
N GLN A 23 -6.25 11.63 4.18
CA GLN A 23 -5.15 12.34 3.50
C GLN A 23 -4.19 13.04 4.47
N ILE A 24 -4.26 12.78 5.78
CA ILE A 24 -3.34 13.37 6.75
C ILE A 24 -1.88 12.95 6.42
N PRO A 25 -0.95 13.91 6.26
CA PRO A 25 0.43 13.61 5.89
C PRO A 25 1.07 12.56 6.80
N LYS A 26 1.79 11.61 6.18
CA LYS A 26 2.49 10.51 6.88
C LYS A 26 3.95 10.84 7.20
N ARG A 27 4.55 11.79 6.48
CA ARG A 27 5.97 12.16 6.53
C ARG A 27 6.12 13.65 6.87
N GLY A 28 7.33 14.06 7.24
CA GLY A 28 7.65 15.42 7.65
C GLY A 28 7.22 15.74 9.09
N ASP A 29 7.80 16.79 9.66
CA ASP A 29 7.56 17.13 11.07
C ASP A 29 6.16 17.71 11.31
N GLU A 30 5.63 18.45 10.34
CA GLU A 30 4.25 18.92 10.34
C GLU A 30 3.24 17.74 10.37
N GLY A 31 3.43 16.74 9.51
CA GLY A 31 2.59 15.54 9.49
C GLY A 31 2.62 14.77 10.80
N LYS A 32 3.81 14.65 11.41
CA LYS A 32 3.96 14.05 12.74
C LYS A 32 3.22 14.88 13.81
N ALA A 33 3.29 16.20 13.76
CA ALA A 33 2.62 17.09 14.72
C ALA A 33 1.09 16.93 14.63
N ILE A 34 0.52 16.94 13.42
CA ILE A 34 -0.93 16.76 13.21
C ILE A 34 -1.39 15.40 13.74
N ARG A 35 -0.65 14.32 13.47
CA ARG A 35 -1.01 12.97 13.94
C ARG A 35 -1.00 12.85 15.47
N LYS A 36 -0.16 13.61 16.17
CA LYS A 36 -0.12 13.65 17.65
C LYS A 36 -1.37 14.29 18.28
N LEU A 37 -2.19 15.00 17.50
CA LEU A 37 -3.44 15.58 17.98
C LEU A 37 -4.52 14.49 18.22
N PHE A 38 -4.40 13.33 17.58
CA PHE A 38 -5.31 12.21 17.76
C PHE A 38 -4.93 11.43 19.02
N LYS A 39 -5.58 11.77 20.14
CA LYS A 39 -5.33 11.14 21.45
C LYS A 39 -6.49 10.23 21.84
N ALA A 40 -6.16 9.15 22.54
CA ALA A 40 -7.16 8.30 23.17
C ALA A 40 -7.83 9.05 24.32
N ALA A 41 -9.10 8.73 24.58
CA ALA A 41 -9.78 9.20 25.80
C ALA A 41 -9.09 8.63 27.07
N PRO A 42 -9.25 9.26 28.24
CA PRO A 42 -8.70 8.77 29.49
C PRO A 42 -9.05 7.29 29.73
N GLY A 43 -8.07 6.50 30.18
CA GLY A 43 -8.23 5.06 30.41
C GLY A 43 -8.26 4.20 29.14
N LYS A 44 -8.10 4.77 27.94
CA LYS A 44 -8.11 4.04 26.66
C LYS A 44 -6.77 4.19 25.92
N LYS A 45 -6.55 3.31 24.94
CA LYS A 45 -5.40 3.34 24.01
C LYS A 45 -5.90 3.28 22.56
N ILE A 46 -5.17 3.91 21.64
CA ILE A 46 -5.37 3.74 20.20
C ILE A 46 -4.49 2.58 19.74
N VAL A 47 -5.09 1.62 19.03
CA VAL A 47 -4.38 0.52 18.38
C VAL A 47 -4.39 0.77 16.87
N LYS A 48 -3.21 0.71 16.25
CA LYS A 48 -3.06 0.78 14.79
C LYS A 48 -2.83 -0.63 14.26
N ALA A 49 -3.66 -1.05 13.32
CA ALA A 49 -3.45 -2.24 12.50
C ALA A 49 -3.48 -1.82 11.02
N ASP A 50 -2.51 -2.26 10.25
CA ASP A 50 -2.36 -1.96 8.83
C ASP A 50 -2.00 -3.26 8.12
N PHE A 51 -2.66 -3.57 7.00
CA PHE A 51 -2.42 -4.82 6.29
C PHE A 51 -1.09 -4.73 5.55
N SER A 52 -0.15 -5.61 5.89
CA SER A 52 1.14 -5.67 5.21
C SER A 52 0.97 -6.08 3.75
N ALA A 53 1.34 -5.16 2.83
CA ALA A 53 1.41 -5.38 1.39
C ALA A 53 0.10 -5.97 0.78
N ILE A 54 -1.07 -5.50 1.24
CA ILE A 54 -2.36 -6.09 0.86
C ILE A 54 -2.60 -6.14 -0.66
N GLU A 55 -2.21 -5.09 -1.39
CA GLU A 55 -2.39 -5.03 -2.85
C GLU A 55 -1.54 -6.10 -3.55
N LEU A 56 -0.30 -6.32 -3.10
CA LEU A 56 0.58 -7.37 -3.63
C LEU A 56 0.08 -8.78 -3.29
N ARG A 57 -0.49 -8.96 -2.09
CA ARG A 57 -1.11 -10.24 -1.71
C ARG A 57 -2.30 -10.57 -2.60
N ILE A 58 -3.13 -9.56 -2.89
CA ILE A 58 -4.26 -9.71 -3.82
C ILE A 58 -3.73 -10.03 -5.22
N MET A 59 -2.69 -9.34 -5.70
CA MET A 59 -2.09 -9.63 -7.00
C MET A 59 -1.52 -11.04 -7.11
N ALA A 60 -0.76 -11.51 -6.12
CA ALA A 60 -0.22 -12.87 -6.12
C ALA A 60 -1.34 -13.93 -6.16
N TYR A 61 -2.44 -13.70 -5.45
CA TYR A 61 -3.60 -14.58 -5.47
C TYR A 61 -4.32 -14.56 -6.82
N LEU A 62 -4.59 -13.38 -7.37
CA LEU A 62 -5.32 -13.24 -8.65
C LEU A 62 -4.50 -13.67 -9.86
N SER A 63 -3.18 -13.45 -9.85
CA SER A 63 -2.28 -13.83 -10.95
C SER A 63 -1.86 -15.29 -10.91
N GLY A 64 -1.94 -15.94 -9.75
CA GLY A 64 -1.42 -17.29 -9.55
C GLY A 64 0.10 -17.41 -9.71
N ASP A 65 0.87 -16.32 -9.58
CA ASP A 65 2.33 -16.37 -9.72
C ASP A 65 2.93 -17.10 -8.51
N GLU A 66 3.35 -18.34 -8.73
CA GLU A 66 3.93 -19.20 -7.70
C GLU A 66 5.15 -18.56 -7.02
N THR A 67 5.92 -17.75 -7.73
CA THR A 67 7.08 -17.07 -7.15
C THR A 67 6.63 -15.98 -6.18
N MET A 68 5.61 -15.20 -6.54
CA MET A 68 5.08 -14.17 -5.64
C MET A 68 4.40 -14.80 -4.42
N ILE A 69 3.65 -15.89 -4.62
CA ILE A 69 3.00 -16.63 -3.53
C ILE A 69 4.05 -17.19 -2.58
N LYS A 70 5.08 -17.86 -3.11
CA LYS A 70 6.17 -18.43 -2.31
C LYS A 70 6.94 -17.35 -1.56
N ALA A 71 7.27 -16.23 -2.21
CA ALA A 71 7.92 -15.09 -1.56
C ALA A 71 7.09 -14.53 -0.40
N LEU A 72 5.75 -14.47 -0.52
CA LEU A 72 4.86 -14.05 0.56
C LEU A 72 4.80 -15.05 1.71
N GLN A 73 4.81 -16.36 1.41
CA GLN A 73 4.78 -17.43 2.42
C GLN A 73 6.09 -17.51 3.20
N GLU A 74 7.22 -17.27 2.54
CA GLU A 74 8.56 -17.27 3.14
C GLU A 74 8.93 -15.95 3.82
N GLY A 75 8.05 -14.94 3.79
CA GLY A 75 8.29 -13.64 4.42
C GLY A 75 9.35 -12.78 3.72
N GLN A 76 9.61 -13.04 2.44
CA GLN A 76 10.56 -12.28 1.63
C GLN A 76 10.06 -10.86 1.33
N ASP A 77 10.99 -9.94 1.06
CA ASP A 77 10.65 -8.56 0.68
C ASP A 77 10.15 -8.52 -0.77
N LEU A 78 8.85 -8.73 -0.95
CA LEU A 78 8.21 -8.75 -2.26
C LEU A 78 8.41 -7.44 -3.03
N HIS A 79 8.59 -6.30 -2.35
CA HIS A 79 8.89 -5.05 -3.05
C HIS A 79 10.27 -5.07 -3.72
N LYS A 80 11.27 -5.68 -3.07
CA LYS A 80 12.60 -5.88 -3.68
C LYS A 80 12.53 -6.92 -4.79
N LEU A 81 11.79 -8.02 -4.60
CA LEU A 81 11.60 -9.01 -5.66
C LEU A 81 10.94 -8.40 -6.90
N THR A 82 9.86 -7.63 -6.74
CA THR A 82 9.21 -6.96 -7.86
C THR A 82 10.11 -5.91 -8.50
N ALA A 83 10.81 -5.09 -7.71
CA ALA A 83 11.75 -4.09 -8.23
C ALA A 83 12.92 -4.73 -8.99
N SER A 84 13.45 -5.84 -8.48
CA SER A 84 14.50 -6.65 -9.14
C SER A 84 14.04 -7.16 -10.50
N ARG A 85 12.81 -7.70 -10.59
CA ARG A 85 12.22 -8.14 -11.86
C ARG A 85 12.00 -7.00 -12.84
N VAL A 86 11.47 -5.86 -12.38
CA VAL A 86 11.22 -4.69 -13.23
C VAL A 86 12.52 -4.05 -13.71
N ALA A 87 13.56 -4.02 -12.88
CA ALA A 87 14.85 -3.44 -13.21
C ALA A 87 15.82 -4.41 -13.91
N GLY A 88 15.52 -5.70 -13.93
CA GLY A 88 16.42 -6.74 -14.45
C GLY A 88 17.72 -6.91 -13.66
N LEU A 89 17.71 -6.61 -12.35
CA LEU A 89 18.89 -6.64 -11.47
C LEU A 89 18.69 -7.61 -10.31
N PRO A 90 19.75 -8.22 -9.75
CA PRO A 90 19.66 -9.00 -8.50
C PRO A 90 19.06 -8.17 -7.36
N GLN A 91 18.35 -8.83 -6.42
CA GLN A 91 17.65 -8.15 -5.31
C GLN A 91 18.61 -7.34 -4.42
N GLU A 92 19.86 -7.79 -4.31
CA GLU A 92 20.92 -7.16 -3.52
C GLU A 92 21.35 -5.81 -4.10
N GLN A 93 21.16 -5.62 -5.41
CA GLN A 93 21.50 -4.40 -6.13
C GLN A 93 20.31 -3.43 -6.26
N VAL A 94 19.13 -3.82 -5.78
CA VAL A 94 17.94 -2.97 -5.78
C VAL A 94 18.13 -1.84 -4.78
N THR A 95 18.17 -0.61 -5.29
CA THR A 95 18.19 0.60 -4.48
C THR A 95 16.84 0.86 -3.82
N ASP A 96 16.83 1.59 -2.70
CA ASP A 96 15.59 2.01 -2.05
C ASP A 96 14.68 2.84 -2.96
N ALA A 97 15.26 3.62 -3.88
CA ALA A 97 14.52 4.37 -4.88
C ALA A 97 13.77 3.45 -5.85
N GLN A 98 14.43 2.40 -6.36
CA GLN A 98 13.81 1.38 -7.23
C GLN A 98 12.75 0.58 -6.49
N ARG A 99 13.02 0.21 -5.23
CA ARG A 99 12.04 -0.44 -4.35
C ARG A 99 10.78 0.41 -4.18
N GLN A 100 10.92 1.72 -3.96
CA GLN A 100 9.79 2.65 -3.85
C GLN A 100 9.08 2.91 -5.18
N ALA A 101 9.82 2.93 -6.29
CA ALA A 101 9.24 3.07 -7.63
C ALA A 101 8.37 1.87 -7.99
N ALA A 102 8.82 0.65 -7.70
CA ALA A 102 8.04 -0.57 -7.92
C ALA A 102 6.69 -0.51 -7.20
N ILE A 103 6.64 -0.01 -5.95
CA ILE A 103 5.39 0.20 -5.20
C ILE A 103 4.44 1.14 -5.94
N ARG A 104 4.95 2.26 -6.47
CA ARG A 104 4.12 3.24 -7.18
C ARG A 104 3.62 2.73 -8.53
N ASN A 105 4.50 2.05 -9.27
CA ASN A 105 4.17 1.54 -10.61
C ASN A 105 3.15 0.41 -10.54
N LEU A 106 3.21 -0.43 -9.50
CA LEU A 106 2.23 -1.48 -9.26
C LEU A 106 0.82 -0.93 -9.03
N CYS A 107 0.70 0.15 -8.27
CA CYS A 107 -0.59 0.82 -8.03
C CYS A 107 -1.14 1.52 -9.28
N ASN A 108 -0.28 1.84 -10.25
CA ASN A 108 -0.62 2.53 -11.50
C ASN A 108 -0.72 1.57 -12.71
N ALA A 109 -0.63 0.26 -12.50
CA ALA A 109 -0.59 -0.74 -13.55
C ALA A 109 -1.98 -0.96 -14.19
N SER A 110 -2.48 0.06 -14.90
CA SER A 110 -3.38 -0.09 -16.04
C SER A 110 -2.61 -0.23 -17.37
N ASP A 111 -1.27 -0.03 -17.36
CA ASP A 111 -0.43 0.07 -18.57
C ASP A 111 0.76 -0.91 -18.64
N LEU A 112 0.74 -2.03 -17.92
CA LEU A 112 1.75 -3.08 -18.12
C LEU A 112 1.24 -4.12 -19.13
N HIS A 113 1.51 -3.84 -20.41
CA HIS A 113 1.66 -4.89 -21.42
C HIS A 113 2.85 -5.77 -21.00
N ILE A 114 2.55 -6.88 -20.34
CA ILE A 114 3.51 -7.95 -20.12
C ILE A 114 3.72 -8.60 -21.49
N HIS A 115 4.77 -8.19 -22.20
CA HIS A 115 5.32 -9.01 -23.27
C HIS A 115 5.90 -10.28 -22.64
N SER A 116 5.16 -11.38 -22.77
CA SER A 116 5.73 -12.72 -22.74
C SER A 116 6.62 -12.92 -23.98
N PRO A 117 7.68 -13.75 -23.89
CA PRO A 117 8.58 -14.03 -25.01
C PRO A 117 7.87 -14.66 -26.21
#